data_AF-A0A7W0ZBP9-F1
#
_entry.id   AF-A0A7W0ZBP9-F1
#
_cell.length_a   1.000
_cell.length_b   1.000
_cell.length_c   1.000
_cell.angle_alpha   90.00
_cell.angle_beta   90.00
_cell.angle_gamma   90.00
#
_symmetry.space_group_name_H-M   'P 1'
#
loop_
_entity.id
_entity.type
_entity.pdbx_description
1 polymer ?
#
loop_
_entity_poly.entity_id
_entity_poly.type
_entity_poly.pdbx_seq_one_letter_code
_entity_poly.pdbx_strand_id
1 'polypeptide(L)'
;MAKANLALAYERSGAPERARLAARQARAAPEVPEPVRLQAGAVLERLPTGGSDLRTVLEQETPALRPLLVREELVRSAGVEAAERIADMREWVDAHVASDLEGTDVAELWLGGLLELPPDALARVVHSALAAAMDMDHATRHQFREAVTRAMVRFHVPQWMRLGDVFSQAAVELGDTSSWR
;
A
#
# COMPACT_ATOMS: atom_id res chain seq x y z
N MET A 1 -6.47 -7.49 -18.92
CA MET A 1 -5.43 -7.88 -19.91
C MET A 1 -4.23 -6.93 -19.95
N ALA A 2 -4.41 -5.61 -20.04
CA ALA A 2 -3.29 -4.66 -20.16
C ALA A 2 -2.18 -4.82 -19.09
N LYS A 3 -2.55 -4.95 -17.81
CA LYS A 3 -1.58 -5.12 -16.70
C LYS A 3 -0.77 -6.43 -16.77
N ALA A 4 -1.36 -7.53 -17.24
CA ALA A 4 -0.63 -8.80 -17.41
C ALA A 4 0.40 -8.73 -18.55
N ASN A 5 0.08 -7.98 -19.62
CA ASN A 5 1.04 -7.72 -20.69
C ASN A 5 2.14 -6.76 -20.23
N LEU A 6 1.82 -5.75 -19.42
CA LEU A 6 2.81 -4.88 -18.78
C LEU A 6 3.73 -5.66 -17.86
N ALA A 7 3.21 -6.61 -17.08
CA ALA A 7 4.02 -7.46 -16.21
C ALA A 7 5.08 -8.24 -17.02
N LEU A 8 4.69 -8.86 -18.14
CA LEU A 8 5.64 -9.54 -19.03
C LEU A 8 6.64 -8.58 -19.68
N ALA A 9 6.20 -7.38 -20.06
CA ALA A 9 7.08 -6.38 -20.65
C ALA A 9 8.15 -5.94 -19.65
N TYR A 10 7.77 -5.67 -18.39
CA TYR A 10 8.69 -5.31 -17.32
C TYR A 10 9.63 -6.46 -16.92
N GLU A 11 9.13 -7.69 -16.88
CA GLU A 11 9.97 -8.88 -16.65
C GLU A 11 11.08 -8.96 -17.70
N ARG A 12 10.72 -8.82 -18.98
CA ARG A 12 11.66 -8.86 -20.11
C ARG A 12 12.63 -7.68 -20.15
N SER A 13 12.23 -6.52 -19.62
CA SER A 13 13.08 -5.34 -19.57
C SER A 13 13.96 -5.29 -18.31
N GLY A 14 13.94 -6.33 -17.47
CA GLY A 14 14.74 -6.36 -16.23
C GLY A 14 14.24 -5.38 -15.17
N ALA A 15 12.93 -5.10 -15.11
CA ALA A 15 12.29 -4.26 -14.10
C ALA A 15 11.39 -5.10 -13.17
N PRO A 16 11.97 -5.93 -12.30
CA PRO A 16 11.24 -6.97 -11.58
C PRO A 16 10.21 -6.42 -10.59
N GLU A 17 10.45 -5.28 -9.94
CA GLU A 17 9.50 -4.63 -9.02
C GLU A 17 8.24 -4.16 -9.76
N ARG A 18 8.42 -3.53 -10.93
CA ARG A 18 7.30 -3.12 -11.80
C ARG A 18 6.55 -4.34 -12.33
N ALA A 19 7.26 -5.41 -12.66
CA ALA A 19 6.66 -6.65 -13.11
C ALA A 19 5.80 -7.29 -12.01
N ARG A 20 6.30 -7.36 -10.77
CA ARG A 20 5.56 -7.88 -9.61
C ARG A 20 4.31 -7.04 -9.29
N LEU A 21 4.41 -5.71 -9.25
CA LEU A 21 3.23 -4.83 -9.07
C LEU A 21 2.18 -5.07 -10.16
N ALA A 22 2.59 -5.00 -11.42
CA ALA A 22 1.67 -5.18 -12.55
C ALA A 22 1.02 -6.58 -12.53
N ALA A 23 1.76 -7.62 -12.14
CA ALA A 23 1.23 -8.97 -12.01
C ALA A 23 0.23 -9.10 -10.85
N ARG A 24 0.53 -8.54 -9.66
CA ARG A 24 -0.41 -8.52 -8.53
C ARG A 24 -1.70 -7.77 -8.88
N GLN A 25 -1.59 -6.58 -9.50
CA GLN A 25 -2.74 -5.83 -9.99
C GLN A 25 -3.54 -6.61 -11.03
N ALA A 26 -2.87 -7.27 -11.97
CA ALA A 26 -3.53 -8.08 -12.98
C ALA A 26 -4.25 -9.30 -12.41
N ARG A 27 -3.72 -9.91 -11.34
CA ARG A 27 -4.32 -11.07 -10.67
C ARG A 27 -5.54 -10.69 -9.84
N ALA A 28 -5.51 -9.53 -9.18
CA ALA A 28 -6.53 -9.05 -8.26
C ALA A 28 -7.63 -8.19 -8.92
N ALA A 29 -7.54 -7.91 -10.22
CA ALA A 29 -8.59 -7.16 -10.92
C ALA A 29 -9.92 -7.95 -10.93
N PRO A 30 -11.08 -7.26 -10.82
CA PRO A 30 -12.38 -7.90 -10.91
C PRO A 30 -12.55 -8.63 -12.24
N GLU A 31 -13.18 -9.81 -12.21
CA GLU A 31 -13.56 -10.57 -13.41
C GLU A 31 -12.39 -10.89 -14.37
N VAL A 32 -11.19 -11.10 -13.82
CA VAL A 32 -10.03 -11.50 -14.61
C VAL A 32 -10.23 -12.89 -15.22
N PRO A 33 -10.09 -13.05 -16.55
CA PRO A 33 -10.10 -14.35 -17.20
C PRO A 33 -9.00 -15.26 -16.63
N GLU A 34 -9.31 -16.54 -16.42
CA GLU A 34 -8.38 -17.51 -15.82
C GLU A 34 -7.01 -17.56 -16.52
N PRO A 35 -6.88 -17.52 -17.86
CA PRO A 35 -5.57 -17.48 -18.51
C PRO A 35 -4.71 -16.27 -18.10
N VAL A 36 -5.34 -15.10 -17.88
CA VAL A 36 -4.65 -13.89 -17.44
C VAL A 36 -4.20 -14.03 -16.00
N ARG A 37 -5.01 -14.67 -15.14
CA ARG A 37 -4.68 -14.96 -13.75
C ARG A 37 -3.48 -15.91 -13.66
N LEU A 38 -3.51 -17.01 -14.41
CA LEU A 38 -2.43 -17.98 -14.48
C LEU A 38 -1.13 -17.36 -15.00
N GLN A 39 -1.22 -16.50 -16.03
CA GLN A 39 -0.05 -15.80 -16.54
C GLN A 39 0.57 -14.85 -15.50
N ALA A 40 -0.26 -14.06 -14.81
CA ALA A 40 0.22 -13.19 -13.74
C ALA A 40 0.83 -13.98 -12.57
N GLY A 41 0.22 -15.10 -12.18
CA GLY A 41 0.76 -16.03 -11.19
C GLY A 41 2.14 -16.57 -11.59
N ALA A 42 2.26 -17.05 -12.84
CA ALA A 42 3.52 -17.57 -13.35
C ALA A 42 4.64 -16.50 -13.40
N VAL A 43 4.30 -15.23 -13.66
CA VAL A 43 5.27 -14.12 -13.56
C VAL A 43 5.75 -13.96 -12.11
N LEU A 44 4.84 -13.94 -11.14
CA LEU A 44 5.18 -13.81 -9.72
C LEU A 44 6.06 -14.97 -9.23
N GLU A 45 5.80 -16.20 -9.67
CA GLU A 45 6.58 -17.38 -9.30
C GLU A 45 8.02 -17.36 -9.83
N ARG A 46 8.27 -16.70 -10.98
CA ARG A 46 9.62 -16.61 -11.58
C ARG A 46 10.46 -15.48 -10.99
N LEU A 47 9.81 -14.42 -10.53
CA LEU A 47 10.51 -13.24 -10.04
C LEU A 47 10.93 -13.46 -8.59
N PRO A 48 12.18 -13.10 -8.20
CA PRO A 48 12.58 -13.16 -6.81
C PRO A 48 11.68 -12.26 -5.97
N THR A 49 11.38 -12.66 -4.74
CA THR A 49 10.74 -11.76 -3.76
C THR A 49 11.75 -10.72 -3.27
N GLY A 50 11.29 -9.51 -2.97
CA GLY A 50 12.11 -8.40 -2.51
C GLY A 50 11.42 -7.61 -1.39
N GLY A 51 11.92 -6.41 -1.11
CA GLY A 51 11.22 -5.44 -0.25
C GLY A 51 9.96 -4.87 -0.93
N SER A 52 9.45 -3.75 -0.42
CA SER A 52 8.25 -3.12 -0.97
C SER A 52 8.42 -2.69 -2.43
N ASP A 53 7.81 -3.45 -3.34
CA ASP A 53 7.85 -3.11 -4.77
C ASP A 53 7.24 -1.74 -5.04
N LEU A 54 6.15 -1.37 -4.34
CA LEU A 54 5.50 -0.07 -4.50
C LEU A 54 6.50 1.05 -4.17
N ARG A 55 7.23 0.95 -3.06
CA ARG A 55 8.23 1.96 -2.71
C ARG A 55 9.30 2.08 -3.80
N THR A 56 9.92 0.97 -4.20
CA THR A 56 10.99 1.00 -5.21
C THR A 56 10.50 1.58 -6.53
N VAL A 57 9.26 1.31 -6.92
CA VAL A 57 8.69 1.91 -8.13
C VAL A 57 8.43 3.41 -7.94
N LEU A 58 7.92 3.85 -6.78
CA LEU A 58 7.73 5.28 -6.50
C LEU A 58 9.04 6.09 -6.52
N GLU A 59 10.14 5.51 -6.00
CA GLU A 59 11.49 6.10 -6.04
C GLU A 59 11.97 6.33 -7.48
N GLN A 60 11.60 5.44 -8.41
CA GLN A 60 11.99 5.47 -9.81
C GLN A 60 11.00 6.23 -10.71
N GLU A 61 9.92 6.76 -10.15
CA GLU A 61 8.82 7.34 -10.91
C GLU A 61 8.77 8.87 -10.77
N THR A 62 8.28 9.51 -11.84
CA THR A 62 8.06 10.97 -11.82
C THR A 62 7.02 11.36 -10.76
N PRO A 63 7.19 12.49 -10.05
CA PRO A 63 6.25 12.92 -9.01
C PRO A 63 4.79 12.98 -9.47
N ALA A 64 4.54 13.31 -10.74
CA ALA A 64 3.20 13.42 -11.32
C ALA A 64 2.45 12.06 -11.39
N LEU A 65 3.17 10.93 -11.48
CA LEU A 65 2.56 9.60 -11.62
C LEU A 65 2.46 8.85 -10.28
N ARG A 66 3.16 9.29 -9.24
CA ARG A 66 3.16 8.65 -7.92
C ARG A 66 1.76 8.50 -7.30
N PRO A 67 0.88 9.52 -7.28
CA PRO A 67 -0.46 9.38 -6.71
C PRO A 67 -1.29 8.29 -7.42
N LEU A 68 -1.17 8.19 -8.74
CA LEU A 68 -1.88 7.18 -9.53
C LEU A 68 -1.45 5.76 -9.13
N LEU A 69 -0.14 5.52 -9.00
CA LEU A 69 0.39 4.21 -8.59
C LEU A 69 -0.07 3.81 -7.19
N VAL A 70 0.00 4.74 -6.23
CA VAL A 70 -0.47 4.52 -4.86
C VAL A 70 -1.95 4.18 -4.84
N ARG A 71 -2.78 4.92 -5.60
CA ARG A 71 -4.21 4.66 -5.70
C ARG A 71 -4.52 3.28 -6.27
N GLU A 72 -3.86 2.89 -7.36
CA GLU A 72 -4.07 1.56 -7.95
C GLU A 72 -3.73 0.44 -6.95
N GLU A 73 -2.63 0.57 -6.20
CA GLU A 73 -2.25 -0.41 -5.18
C GLU A 73 -3.20 -0.43 -3.98
N LEU A 74 -3.72 0.72 -3.56
CA LEU A 74 -4.70 0.79 -2.48
C LEU A 74 -6.03 0.14 -2.88
N VAL A 75 -6.50 0.37 -4.10
CA VAL A 75 -7.70 -0.29 -4.64
C VAL A 75 -7.50 -1.80 -4.70
N ARG A 76 -6.33 -2.26 -5.19
CA ARG A 76 -5.96 -3.68 -5.18
C ARG A 76 -5.99 -4.25 -3.76
N SER A 77 -5.28 -3.61 -2.84
CA SER A 77 -5.15 -4.06 -1.44
C SER A 77 -6.51 -4.19 -0.75
N ALA A 78 -7.41 -3.24 -1.01
CA ALA A 78 -8.77 -3.25 -0.46
C ALA A 78 -9.66 -4.42 -0.95
N GLY A 79 -9.28 -5.05 -2.07
CA GLY A 79 -10.00 -6.13 -2.72
C GLY A 79 -9.43 -7.54 -2.50
N VAL A 80 -8.25 -7.68 -1.89
CA VAL A 80 -7.68 -9.01 -1.54
C VAL A 80 -8.09 -9.46 -0.13
N GLU A 81 -7.77 -10.71 0.20
CA GLU A 81 -8.05 -11.29 1.52
C GLU A 81 -7.27 -10.61 2.65
N ALA A 82 -7.76 -10.70 3.89
CA ALA A 82 -7.15 -10.00 5.03
C ALA A 82 -5.70 -10.41 5.28
N ALA A 83 -5.37 -11.70 5.21
CA ALA A 83 -4.00 -12.17 5.42
C ALA A 83 -3.03 -11.63 4.36
N GLU A 84 -3.43 -11.62 3.08
CA GLU A 84 -2.63 -11.08 1.98
C GLU A 84 -2.45 -9.56 2.14
N ARG A 85 -3.52 -8.84 2.47
CA ARG A 85 -3.45 -7.39 2.71
C ARG A 85 -2.55 -7.05 3.89
N ILE A 86 -2.56 -7.82 4.99
CA ILE A 86 -1.67 -7.59 6.13
C ILE A 86 -0.20 -7.82 5.74
N ALA A 87 0.09 -8.87 4.96
CA ALA A 87 1.44 -9.12 4.47
C ALA A 87 1.93 -7.96 3.57
N ASP A 88 1.10 -7.52 2.63
CA ASP A 88 1.41 -6.36 1.77
C ASP A 88 1.65 -5.08 2.59
N MET A 89 0.81 -4.83 3.61
CA MET A 89 0.97 -3.66 4.46
C MET A 89 2.20 -3.74 5.35
N ARG A 90 2.64 -4.94 5.74
CA ARG A 90 3.90 -5.11 6.48
C ARG A 90 5.08 -4.62 5.65
N GLU A 91 5.19 -5.09 4.40
CA GLU A 91 6.24 -4.64 3.49
C GLU A 91 6.18 -3.12 3.27
N TRP A 92 4.97 -2.56 3.15
CA TRP A 92 4.78 -1.12 3.04
C TRP A 92 5.24 -0.35 4.27
N VAL A 93 4.88 -0.80 5.48
CA VAL A 93 5.27 -0.13 6.74
C VAL A 93 6.79 -0.19 6.93
N ASP A 94 7.41 -1.35 6.72
CA ASP A 94 8.87 -1.51 6.80
C ASP A 94 9.58 -0.56 5.82
N ALA A 95 9.08 -0.52 4.59
CA ALA A 95 9.59 0.36 3.56
C ALA A 95 9.34 1.84 3.86
N HIS A 96 8.22 2.19 4.49
CA HIS A 96 7.91 3.56 4.87
C HIS A 96 8.89 4.08 5.92
N VAL A 97 9.17 3.24 6.92
CA VAL A 97 10.08 3.57 8.02
C VAL A 97 11.54 3.68 7.56
N ALA A 98 11.97 2.83 6.63
CA ALA A 98 13.35 2.84 6.11
C ALA A 98 13.60 3.89 5.01
N SER A 99 12.71 4.88 4.81
CA SER A 99 12.73 5.75 3.62
C SER A 99 13.33 7.14 3.88
N ASP A 100 14.40 7.46 3.15
CA ASP A 100 15.00 8.80 3.03
C ASP A 100 14.46 9.61 1.83
N LEU A 101 13.28 9.26 1.29
CA LEU A 101 12.67 9.99 0.16
C LEU A 101 12.49 11.49 0.47
N GLU A 102 13.46 12.31 0.06
CA GLU A 102 13.44 13.75 0.22
C GLU A 102 12.29 14.37 -0.61
N GLY A 103 11.51 15.27 0.01
CA GLY A 103 10.60 16.17 -0.69
C GLY A 103 9.21 15.62 -1.04
N THR A 104 8.90 14.34 -0.81
CA THR A 104 7.52 13.84 -0.87
C THR A 104 7.26 12.93 0.30
N ASP A 105 6.37 13.34 1.20
CA ASP A 105 5.98 12.51 2.32
C ASP A 105 5.15 11.33 1.79
N VAL A 106 5.77 10.15 1.77
CA VAL A 106 5.13 8.90 1.33
C VAL A 106 3.86 8.61 2.11
N ALA A 107 3.78 9.04 3.39
CA ALA A 107 2.56 8.90 4.19
C ALA A 107 1.47 9.82 3.65
N GLU A 108 1.82 11.04 3.23
CA GLU A 108 0.85 11.97 2.64
C GLU A 108 0.30 11.43 1.31
N LEU A 109 1.14 10.90 0.43
CA LEU A 109 0.67 10.24 -0.80
C LEU A 109 -0.30 9.09 -0.50
N TRP A 110 0.04 8.26 0.48
CA TRP A 110 -0.75 7.10 0.88
C TRP A 110 -2.08 7.50 1.54
N LEU A 111 -2.07 8.47 2.46
CA LEU A 111 -3.28 9.02 3.08
C LEU A 111 -4.19 9.70 2.06
N GLY A 112 -3.62 10.40 1.09
CA GLY A 112 -4.36 10.98 -0.03
C GLY A 112 -5.09 9.91 -0.84
N GLY A 113 -4.37 8.84 -1.20
CA GLY A 113 -4.97 7.69 -1.88
C GLY A 113 -6.04 6.96 -1.04
N LEU A 114 -5.85 6.85 0.29
CA LEU A 114 -6.85 6.25 1.18
C LEU A 114 -8.16 7.03 1.19
N LEU A 115 -8.08 8.36 1.18
CA LEU A 115 -9.26 9.24 1.18
C LEU A 115 -10.11 9.12 -0.09
N GLU A 116 -9.52 8.65 -1.20
CA GLU A 116 -10.23 8.34 -2.46
C GLU A 116 -10.99 7.00 -2.40
N LEU A 117 -10.71 6.14 -1.42
CA LEU A 117 -11.41 4.87 -1.28
C LEU A 117 -12.82 5.03 -0.69
N PRO A 118 -13.76 4.12 -1.02
CA PRO A 118 -15.01 3.97 -0.27
C PRO A 118 -14.74 3.79 1.24
N PRO A 119 -15.61 4.28 2.15
CA PRO A 119 -15.38 4.22 3.59
C PRO A 119 -14.99 2.85 4.13
N ASP A 120 -15.69 1.79 3.70
CA ASP A 120 -15.40 0.42 4.16
C ASP A 120 -14.04 -0.09 3.65
N ALA A 121 -13.66 0.28 2.42
CA ALA A 121 -12.37 -0.08 1.85
C ALA A 121 -11.22 0.64 2.57
N LEU A 122 -11.40 1.93 2.87
CA LEU A 122 -10.47 2.72 3.68
C LEU A 122 -10.26 2.05 5.06
N ALA A 123 -11.35 1.73 5.77
CA ALA A 123 -11.29 1.10 7.08
C ALA A 123 -10.53 -0.24 7.06
N ARG A 124 -10.82 -1.10 6.08
CA ARG A 124 -10.12 -2.40 5.93
C ARG A 124 -8.61 -2.24 5.71
N VAL A 125 -8.20 -1.28 4.88
CA VAL A 125 -6.79 -1.03 4.59
C VAL A 125 -6.08 -0.46 5.82
N VAL A 126 -6.68 0.53 6.49
CA VAL A 126 -6.11 1.09 7.73
C VAL A 126 -5.98 0.03 8.81
N HIS A 127 -7.02 -0.77 9.05
CA HIS A 127 -6.95 -1.87 10.02
C HIS A 127 -5.81 -2.84 9.71
N SER A 128 -5.60 -3.18 8.43
CA SER A 128 -4.54 -4.12 8.04
C SER A 128 -3.14 -3.52 8.17
N ALA A 129 -3.00 -2.21 7.93
CA ALA A 129 -1.76 -1.50 8.17
C ALA A 129 -1.41 -1.42 9.66
N LEU A 130 -2.38 -1.17 10.52
CA LEU A 130 -2.17 -1.19 11.97
C LEU A 130 -1.87 -2.59 12.49
N ALA A 131 -2.60 -3.61 12.02
CA ALA A 131 -2.33 -5.00 12.38
C ALA A 131 -0.89 -5.40 11.99
N ALA A 132 -0.45 -5.04 10.78
CA ALA A 132 0.92 -5.27 10.33
C ALA A 132 1.95 -4.56 11.23
N ALA A 133 1.72 -3.29 11.58
CA ALA A 133 2.62 -2.52 12.45
C ALA A 133 2.64 -3.03 13.90
N MET A 134 1.56 -3.66 14.37
CA MET A 134 1.49 -4.25 15.71
C MET A 134 2.30 -5.52 15.88
N ASP A 135 2.59 -6.21 14.79
CA ASP A 135 3.51 -7.36 14.77
C ASP A 135 4.98 -6.95 14.57
N MET A 136 5.26 -5.66 14.41
CA MET A 136 6.61 -5.11 14.29
C MET A 136 7.14 -4.66 15.65
N ASP A 137 8.47 -4.44 15.70
CA ASP A 137 9.13 -3.88 16.88
C ASP A 137 8.61 -2.49 17.23
N HIS A 138 8.82 -2.09 18.48
CA HIS A 138 8.30 -0.85 19.03
C HIS A 138 8.82 0.40 18.28
N ALA A 139 10.08 0.40 17.83
CA ALA A 139 10.67 1.56 17.16
C ALA A 139 10.03 1.77 15.79
N THR A 140 9.90 0.69 15.00
CA THR A 140 9.24 0.72 13.68
C THR A 140 7.79 1.17 13.80
N ARG A 141 7.04 0.62 14.77
CA ARG A 141 5.65 1.03 15.03
C ARG A 141 5.53 2.52 15.39
N HIS A 142 6.41 3.01 16.26
CA HIS A 142 6.43 4.41 16.68
C HIS A 142 6.72 5.33 15.49
N GLN A 143 7.75 5.01 14.70
CA GLN A 143 8.15 5.80 13.54
C GLN A 143 7.04 5.85 12.47
N PHE A 144 6.40 4.72 12.19
CA PHE A 144 5.25 4.66 11.29
C PHE A 144 4.12 5.57 11.77
N ARG A 145 3.75 5.48 13.06
CA ARG A 145 2.71 6.32 13.64
C ARG A 145 3.05 7.81 13.55
N GLU A 146 4.26 8.21 13.94
CA GLU A 146 4.68 9.61 13.86
C GLU A 146 4.62 10.16 12.44
N ALA A 147 5.05 9.38 11.45
CA ALA A 147 4.99 9.78 10.05
C ALA A 147 3.54 9.96 9.58
N VAL A 148 2.66 9.00 9.87
CA VAL A 148 1.24 9.09 9.53
C VAL A 148 0.56 10.27 10.21
N THR A 149 0.73 10.47 11.53
CA THR A 149 0.10 11.60 12.25
C THR A 149 0.61 12.95 11.70
N ARG A 150 1.90 13.06 11.40
CA ARG A 150 2.47 14.27 10.78
C ARG A 150 1.96 14.53 9.36
N ALA A 151 1.71 13.49 8.57
CA ALA A 151 1.14 13.65 7.24
C ALA A 151 -0.36 14.01 7.31
N MET A 152 -1.11 13.43 8.26
CA MET A 152 -2.53 13.70 8.48
C MET A 152 -2.84 15.19 8.68
N VAL A 153 -2.00 15.92 9.42
CA VAL A 153 -2.23 17.35 9.70
C VAL A 153 -2.10 18.26 8.48
N ARG A 154 -1.61 17.75 7.34
CA ARG A 154 -1.53 18.51 6.08
C ARG A 154 -2.82 18.50 5.27
N PHE A 155 -3.74 17.58 5.59
CA PHE A 155 -5.05 17.54 4.96
C PHE A 155 -6.00 18.56 5.58
N HIS A 156 -7.02 18.98 4.83
CA HIS A 156 -8.01 19.91 5.37
C HIS A 156 -8.79 19.28 6.54
N VAL A 157 -9.27 20.10 7.47
CA VAL A 157 -9.82 19.64 8.77
C VAL A 157 -10.81 18.47 8.66
N PRO A 158 -11.82 18.47 7.76
CA PRO A 158 -12.71 17.31 7.61
C PRO A 158 -12.01 16.00 7.21
N GLN A 159 -10.99 16.04 6.35
CA GLN A 159 -10.23 14.86 5.94
C GLN A 159 -9.33 14.37 7.07
N TRP A 160 -8.65 15.29 7.77
CA TRP A 160 -7.86 14.95 8.95
C TRP A 160 -8.70 14.27 10.03
N MET A 161 -9.86 14.83 10.38
CA MET A 161 -10.77 14.24 11.36
C MET A 161 -11.22 12.84 10.94
N ARG A 162 -11.64 12.67 9.68
CA ARG A 162 -12.03 11.36 9.14
C ARG A 162 -10.91 10.33 9.24
N LEU A 163 -9.67 10.71 8.91
CA LEU A 163 -8.51 9.82 9.04
C LEU A 163 -8.24 9.48 10.51
N GLY A 164 -8.21 10.49 11.40
CA GLY A 164 -8.00 10.28 12.83
C GLY A 164 -9.03 9.35 13.47
N ASP A 165 -10.31 9.50 13.09
CA ASP A 165 -11.39 8.64 13.58
C ASP A 165 -11.21 7.19 13.10
N VAL A 166 -10.90 6.97 11.83
CA VAL A 166 -10.72 5.60 11.30
C VAL A 166 -9.49 4.92 11.91
N PHE A 167 -8.38 5.64 12.06
CA PHE A 167 -7.19 5.08 12.71
C PHE A 167 -7.42 4.79 14.19
N SER A 168 -8.11 5.69 14.91
CA SER A 168 -8.45 5.47 16.32
C SER A 168 -9.38 4.27 16.50
N GLN A 169 -10.39 4.13 15.64
CA GLN A 169 -11.31 2.99 15.66
C GLN A 169 -10.56 1.67 15.42
N ALA A 170 -9.73 1.61 14.37
CA ALA A 170 -8.95 0.42 14.05
C ALA A 170 -7.93 0.07 15.16
N ALA A 171 -7.30 1.07 15.79
CA ALA A 171 -6.41 0.85 16.92
C ALA A 171 -7.14 0.21 18.11
N VAL A 172 -8.34 0.72 18.46
CA VAL A 172 -9.17 0.16 19.53
C VAL A 172 -9.56 -1.29 19.25
N GLU A 173 -9.95 -1.61 18.01
CA GLU A 173 -10.31 -2.96 17.59
C GLU A 173 -9.14 -3.95 17.74
N LEU A 174 -7.91 -3.47 17.55
CA LEU A 174 -6.69 -4.24 17.72
C LEU A 174 -6.15 -4.24 19.17
N GLY A 175 -6.83 -3.56 20.09
CA GLY A 175 -6.43 -3.48 21.50
C GLY A 175 -5.35 -2.44 21.80
N ASP A 176 -5.06 -1.53 20.87
CA ASP A 176 -4.17 -0.38 21.09
C ASP A 176 -4.99 0.82 21.57
N THR A 177 -4.73 1.29 22.80
CA THR A 177 -5.43 2.44 23.41
C THR A 177 -4.89 3.79 22.96
N SER A 178 -4.03 3.79 21.95
CA SER A 178 -3.41 4.97 21.37
C SER A 178 -4.40 5.91 20.67
N SER A 179 -4.37 7.19 21.02
CA SER A 179 -5.12 8.23 20.28
C SER A 179 -4.38 8.65 19.00
N TRP A 180 -5.07 8.60 17.85
CA TRP A 180 -4.56 9.05 16.55
C TRP A 180 -5.10 10.44 16.21
N ARG A 181 -4.78 11.44 17.05
CA ARG A 181 -5.21 12.84 16.90
C ARG A 181 -4.02 13.73 16.63
#